data_AF-A0A452YEM4-F1
#
_entry.id   AF-A0A452YEM4-F1
#
_cell.length_a   1.000
_cell.length_b   1.000
_cell.length_c   1.000
_cell.angle_alpha   90.00
_cell.angle_beta   90.00
_cell.angle_gamma   90.00
#
_symmetry.space_group_name_H-M   'P 1'
#
loop_
_entity.id
_entity.type
_entity.pdbx_description
1 polymer ?
#
loop_
_entity_poly.entity_id
_entity_poly.type
_entity_poly.pdbx_seq_one_letter_code
_entity_poly.pdbx_strand_id
1 'polypeptide(L)'
;MQNHQEFIHGVKSRLTKLELVYRCWQNNDIKGSVSAMRRMSDHAVTADIINVLIMEKSTKYITLDICTSVLPLASNLLESGYDRLERCSSCFQELDKINASLISLTRREGKVGRSARELSLLLHDIFKTPSSV
;
A
#
# COMPACT_ATOMS: atom_id res chain seq x y z
N MET A 1 9.19 -19.61 4.50
CA MET A 1 8.45 -19.55 3.20
C MET A 1 6.97 -19.19 3.37
N GLN A 2 6.30 -19.65 4.42
CA GLN A 2 4.87 -19.37 4.69
C GLN A 2 4.54 -17.87 4.75
N ASN A 3 5.30 -17.09 5.52
CA ASN A 3 5.12 -15.63 5.63
C ASN A 3 5.31 -14.88 4.29
N HIS A 4 6.16 -15.39 3.39
CA HIS A 4 6.36 -14.77 2.07
C HIS A 4 5.14 -14.98 1.16
N GLN A 5 4.53 -16.17 1.18
CA GLN A 5 3.32 -16.44 0.40
C GLN A 5 2.11 -15.66 0.95
N GLU A 6 2.00 -15.56 2.27
CA GLU A 6 0.97 -14.75 2.93
C GLU A 6 1.15 -13.25 2.60
N PHE A 7 2.39 -12.75 2.61
CA PHE A 7 2.70 -11.38 2.18
C PHE A 7 2.32 -11.13 0.71
N ILE A 8 2.77 -12.00 -0.21
CA ILE A 8 2.47 -11.89 -1.64
C ILE A 8 0.96 -11.96 -1.88
N HIS A 9 0.25 -12.84 -1.16
CA HIS A 9 -1.20 -12.94 -1.24
C HIS A 9 -1.88 -11.65 -0.75
N GLY A 10 -1.43 -11.11 0.38
CA GLY A 10 -1.93 -9.85 0.94
C GLY A 10 -1.75 -8.67 -0.02
N VAL A 11 -0.57 -8.54 -0.64
CA VAL A 11 -0.27 -7.48 -1.62
C VAL A 11 -1.12 -7.64 -2.89
N LYS A 12 -1.20 -8.85 -3.45
CA LYS A 12 -2.03 -9.11 -4.64
C LYS A 12 -3.51 -8.86 -4.39
N SER A 13 -4.04 -9.33 -3.26
CA SER A 13 -5.41 -9.07 -2.84
C SER A 13 -5.68 -7.56 -2.73
N ARG A 14 -4.77 -6.81 -2.11
CA ARG A 14 -4.90 -5.35 -1.98
C ARG A 14 -4.87 -4.64 -3.34
N LEU A 15 -3.96 -5.05 -4.24
CA LEU A 15 -3.89 -4.51 -5.60
C LEU A 15 -5.20 -4.72 -6.37
N THR A 16 -5.73 -5.94 -6.40
CA THR A 16 -6.99 -6.24 -7.10
C THR A 16 -8.18 -5.44 -6.55
N LYS A 17 -8.23 -5.25 -5.22
CA LYS A 17 -9.27 -4.43 -4.58
C LYS A 17 -9.13 -2.95 -4.96
N LEU A 18 -7.90 -2.42 -4.94
CA LEU A 18 -7.61 -1.04 -5.38
C LEU A 18 -7.95 -0.80 -6.85
N GLU A 19 -7.64 -1.75 -7.74
CA GLU A 19 -8.01 -1.69 -9.16
C GLU A 19 -9.54 -1.60 -9.35
N LEU A 20 -10.33 -2.30 -8.53
CA LEU A 20 -11.78 -2.19 -8.58
C LEU A 20 -12.26 -0.81 -8.11
N VAL A 21 -11.74 -0.32 -6.98
CA VAL A 21 -12.09 1.02 -6.47
C VAL A 21 -11.72 2.10 -7.47
N TYR A 22 -10.56 1.98 -8.11
CA TYR A 22 -10.07 2.90 -9.13
C TYR A 22 -10.94 2.91 -10.39
N ARG A 23 -11.41 1.75 -10.86
CA ARG A 23 -12.33 1.68 -12.01
C ARG A 23 -13.63 2.43 -11.76
N CYS A 24 -14.23 2.31 -10.58
CA CYS A 24 -15.40 3.10 -10.22
C CYS A 24 -15.07 4.60 -10.21
N TRP A 25 -13.89 4.95 -9.71
CA TRP A 25 -13.47 6.35 -9.60
C TRP A 25 -13.27 7.00 -10.96
N GLN A 26 -12.58 6.33 -11.89
CA GLN A 26 -12.34 6.84 -13.24
C GLN A 26 -13.63 7.08 -14.02
N ASN A 27 -14.69 6.33 -13.73
CA ASN A 27 -16.00 6.50 -14.35
C ASN A 27 -16.81 7.66 -13.75
N ASN A 28 -16.17 8.56 -12.99
CA ASN A 28 -16.81 9.59 -12.16
C ASN A 28 -17.80 9.03 -11.11
N ASP A 29 -17.76 7.73 -10.83
CA ASP A 29 -18.64 7.08 -9.86
C ASP A 29 -17.95 6.94 -8.50
N ILE A 30 -17.70 8.08 -7.86
CA ILE A 30 -17.05 8.16 -6.54
C ILE A 30 -17.91 7.46 -5.47
N LYS A 31 -19.25 7.51 -5.59
CA LYS A 31 -20.15 6.78 -4.69
C LYS A 31 -20.03 5.27 -4.86
N GLY A 32 -19.89 4.79 -6.10
CA GLY A 32 -19.56 3.40 -6.40
C GLY A 32 -18.24 2.97 -5.79
N SER A 33 -17.20 3.82 -5.87
CA SER A 33 -15.92 3.59 -5.20
C SER A 33 -16.07 3.47 -3.69
N VAL A 34 -16.82 4.38 -3.06
CA VAL A 34 -17.05 4.35 -1.61
C VAL A 34 -17.88 3.14 -1.18
N SER A 35 -18.89 2.76 -1.96
CA SER A 35 -19.68 1.55 -1.74
C SER A 35 -18.83 0.29 -1.89
N ALA A 36 -17.96 0.22 -2.90
CA ALA A 36 -17.03 -0.88 -3.09
C ALA A 36 -16.08 -1.04 -1.91
N MET A 37 -15.48 0.07 -1.44
CA MET A 37 -14.62 0.06 -0.25
C MET A 37 -15.37 -0.47 0.98
N ARG A 38 -16.60 0.01 1.21
CA ARG A 38 -17.45 -0.46 2.31
C ARG A 38 -17.73 -1.96 2.23
N ARG A 39 -18.05 -2.48 1.03
CA ARG A 39 -18.38 -3.89 0.82
C ARG A 39 -17.20 -4.83 0.99
N MET A 40 -15.98 -4.36 0.70
CA MET A 40 -14.77 -5.16 0.83
C MET A 40 -14.31 -5.31 2.30
N SER A 41 -14.74 -4.40 3.18
CA SER A 41 -14.32 -4.34 4.59
C SER A 41 -12.80 -4.45 4.79
N ASP A 42 -12.03 -3.93 3.84
CA ASP A 42 -10.56 -3.97 3.87
C ASP A 42 -10.03 -2.61 4.32
N HIS A 43 -9.62 -2.55 5.59
CA HIS A 43 -9.10 -1.34 6.21
C HIS A 43 -7.82 -0.83 5.53
N ALA A 44 -7.01 -1.72 4.93
CA ALA A 44 -5.81 -1.28 4.23
C ALA A 44 -6.17 -0.50 2.96
N VAL A 45 -7.08 -1.05 2.16
CA VAL A 45 -7.61 -0.41 0.94
C VAL A 45 -8.29 0.91 1.29
N THR A 46 -9.06 0.93 2.37
CA THR A 46 -9.76 2.14 2.83
C THR A 46 -8.78 3.23 3.23
N ALA A 47 -7.71 2.90 3.98
CA ALA A 47 -6.68 3.84 4.37
C ALA A 47 -5.90 4.39 3.16
N ASP A 48 -5.55 3.54 2.20
CA ASP A 48 -4.85 3.93 0.97
C ASP A 48 -5.66 4.98 0.19
N ILE A 49 -6.97 4.76 0.02
CA ILE A 49 -7.85 5.66 -0.75
C ILE A 49 -8.16 6.95 0.01
N ILE A 50 -8.40 6.88 1.34
CA ILE A 50 -8.63 8.08 2.14
C ILE A 50 -7.40 8.99 2.15
N ASN A 51 -6.18 8.42 2.22
CA ASN A 51 -4.96 9.21 2.07
C ASN A 51 -4.93 9.95 0.72
N VAL A 52 -5.25 9.26 -0.38
CA VAL A 52 -5.30 9.85 -1.74
C VAL A 52 -6.37 10.94 -1.86
N LEU A 53 -7.54 10.74 -1.23
CA LEU A 53 -8.63 11.74 -1.16
C LEU A 53 -8.16 13.02 -0.45
N ILE A 54 -7.50 12.88 0.68
CA ILE A 54 -7.05 13.99 1.53
C ILE A 54 -5.86 14.74 0.92
N MET A 55 -5.15 14.16 -0.07
CA MET A 55 -4.08 14.88 -0.78
C MET A 55 -4.60 16.15 -1.45
N GLU A 56 -3.81 17.23 -1.34
CA GLU A 56 -4.16 18.58 -1.81
C GLU A 56 -4.61 18.66 -3.28
N LYS A 57 -4.10 17.75 -4.14
CA LYS A 57 -4.47 17.69 -5.56
C LYS A 57 -5.82 17.03 -5.81
N SER A 58 -6.34 16.24 -4.87
CA SER A 58 -7.58 15.48 -4.98
C SER A 58 -8.78 16.19 -4.35
N THR A 59 -8.56 17.25 -3.56
CA THR A 59 -9.62 17.98 -2.83
C THR A 59 -10.68 18.58 -3.74
N LYS A 60 -10.37 18.83 -5.02
CA LYS A 60 -11.33 19.29 -6.04
C LYS A 60 -12.45 18.29 -6.32
N TYR A 61 -12.24 17.00 -6.02
CA TYR A 61 -13.23 15.94 -6.20
C TYR A 61 -14.05 15.68 -4.93
N ILE A 62 -13.76 16.36 -3.82
CA ILE A 62 -14.45 16.17 -2.54
C ILE A 62 -15.61 17.15 -2.43
N THR A 63 -16.82 16.64 -2.58
CA THR A 63 -18.07 17.36 -2.29
C THR A 63 -18.59 16.99 -0.90
N LEU A 64 -19.51 17.79 -0.35
CA LEU A 64 -20.14 17.49 0.95
C LEU A 64 -20.83 16.11 0.97
N ASP A 65 -21.44 15.73 -0.16
CA ASP A 65 -22.10 14.44 -0.36
C ASP A 65 -21.10 13.26 -0.43
N ILE A 66 -19.87 13.52 -0.87
CA ILE A 66 -18.77 12.54 -0.77
C ILE A 66 -18.25 12.46 0.66
N CYS A 67 -18.13 13.59 1.36
CA CYS A 67 -17.72 13.62 2.77
C CYS A 67 -18.64 12.78 3.66
N THR A 68 -19.96 12.93 3.53
CA THR A 68 -20.93 12.13 4.30
C THR A 68 -20.80 10.63 4.02
N SER A 69 -20.35 10.26 2.81
CA SER A 69 -20.11 8.89 2.40
C SER A 69 -18.79 8.31 2.95
N VAL A 70 -17.75 9.14 3.05
CA VAL A 70 -16.38 8.77 3.49
C VAL A 70 -16.21 8.81 5.00
N LEU A 71 -16.89 9.73 5.71
CA LEU A 71 -16.83 9.87 7.17
C LEU A 71 -17.03 8.55 7.94
N PRO A 72 -18.03 7.70 7.62
CA PRO A 72 -18.20 6.41 8.27
C PRO A 72 -17.01 5.45 8.04
N LEU A 73 -16.39 5.49 6.86
CA LEU A 73 -15.20 4.69 6.57
C LEU A 73 -13.99 5.16 7.38
N ALA A 74 -13.86 6.48 7.57
CA ALA A 74 -12.83 7.05 8.44
C ALA A 74 -13.06 6.69 9.92
N SER A 75 -14.30 6.72 10.40
CA SER A 75 -14.64 6.26 11.77
C SER A 75 -14.28 4.79 11.96
N ASN A 76 -14.67 3.93 11.01
CA ASN A 76 -14.33 2.50 11.06
C ASN A 76 -12.81 2.28 11.08
N LEU A 77 -12.03 3.09 10.37
CA LEU A 77 -10.58 3.03 10.42
C LEU A 77 -10.01 3.39 11.80
N LEU A 78 -10.52 4.47 12.41
CA LEU A 78 -10.12 4.91 13.74
C LEU A 78 -10.47 3.87 14.81
N GLU A 79 -11.65 3.25 14.70
CA GLU A 79 -12.12 2.21 15.61
C GLU A 79 -11.39 0.87 15.40
N SER A 80 -10.97 0.56 14.17
CA SER A 80 -10.28 -0.70 13.85
C SER A 80 -8.86 -0.83 14.42
N GLY A 81 -8.35 0.21 15.10
CA GLY A 81 -7.00 0.21 15.67
C GLY A 81 -5.94 -0.05 14.60
N TYR A 82 -6.07 0.55 13.40
CA TYR A 82 -5.23 0.18 12.27
C TYR A 82 -3.74 0.54 12.52
N ASP A 83 -3.02 -0.46 13.01
CA ASP A 83 -1.58 -0.60 13.24
C ASP A 83 -0.77 -0.52 11.94
N ARG A 84 -0.95 0.56 11.19
CA ARG A 84 -0.16 0.85 9.98
C ARG A 84 1.33 0.87 10.31
N LEU A 85 1.68 1.31 11.52
CA LEU A 85 3.04 1.30 12.03
C LEU A 85 3.55 -0.13 12.25
N GLU A 86 2.77 -0.99 12.89
CA GLU A 86 3.16 -2.36 13.21
C GLU A 86 3.29 -3.22 11.95
N ARG A 87 2.36 -3.08 11.00
CA ARG A 87 2.40 -3.77 9.70
C ARG A 87 3.52 -3.26 8.79
N CYS A 88 3.76 -1.95 8.74
CA CYS A 88 4.92 -1.41 8.03
C CYS A 88 6.23 -1.82 8.70
N SER A 89 6.27 -1.87 10.04
CA SER A 89 7.43 -2.34 10.80
C SER A 89 7.74 -3.81 10.48
N SER A 90 6.72 -4.68 10.46
CA SER A 90 6.87 -6.07 10.05
C SER A 90 7.30 -6.22 8.59
N CYS A 91 6.71 -5.46 7.66
CA CYS A 91 7.10 -5.44 6.26
C CYS A 91 8.56 -4.96 6.07
N PHE A 92 8.95 -3.90 6.79
CA PHE A 92 10.30 -3.37 6.80
C PHE A 92 11.31 -4.38 7.34
N GLN A 93 10.98 -5.09 8.42
CA GLN A 93 11.81 -6.18 8.96
C GLN A 93 12.01 -7.32 7.94
N GLU A 94 10.98 -7.68 7.18
CA GLU A 94 11.13 -8.69 6.12
C GLU A 94 11.95 -8.17 4.93
N LEU A 95 11.77 -6.91 4.56
CA LEU A 95 12.57 -6.23 3.53
C LEU A 95 14.06 -6.15 3.92
N ASP A 96 14.37 -5.90 5.19
CA ASP A 96 15.74 -5.87 5.71
C ASP A 96 16.41 -7.26 5.63
N LYS A 97 15.68 -8.33 5.99
CA LYS A 97 16.15 -9.72 5.83
C LYS A 97 16.42 -10.09 4.37
N ILE A 98 15.56 -9.63 3.46
CA ILE A 98 15.72 -9.81 2.01
C ILE A 98 16.97 -9.05 1.52
N ASN A 99 17.19 -7.82 1.98
CA ASN A 99 18.37 -7.04 1.63
C ASN A 99 19.66 -7.71 2.13
N ALA A 100 19.69 -8.20 3.37
CA ALA A 100 20.83 -8.95 3.91
C ALA A 100 21.14 -10.22 3.09
N SER A 101 20.10 -10.94 2.65
CA SER A 101 20.23 -12.12 1.80
C SER A 101 20.70 -11.75 0.38
N LEU A 102 20.20 -10.63 -0.17
CA LEU A 102 20.61 -10.09 -1.47
C LEU A 102 22.08 -9.71 -1.50
N ILE A 103 22.63 -9.12 -0.42
CA ILE A 103 24.06 -8.78 -0.30
C ILE A 103 24.93 -10.02 -0.58
N SER A 104 24.56 -11.19 -0.06
CA SER A 104 25.30 -12.43 -0.32
C SER A 104 25.27 -12.85 -1.80
N LEU A 105 24.18 -12.55 -2.51
CA LEU A 105 23.97 -12.85 -3.93
C LEU A 105 24.67 -11.84 -4.86
N THR A 106 24.89 -10.61 -4.39
CA THR A 106 25.63 -9.59 -5.17
C THR A 106 27.05 -10.02 -5.51
N ARG A 107 27.66 -10.90 -4.70
CA ARG A 107 29.02 -11.40 -4.91
C ARG A 107 29.11 -12.48 -6.01
N ARG A 108 27.99 -13.05 -6.45
CA ARG A 108 28.00 -14.05 -7.54
C ARG A 108 28.29 -13.36 -8.87
N GLU A 109 28.99 -14.06 -9.76
CA GLU A 109 29.23 -13.57 -11.12
C GLU A 109 28.07 -13.94 -12.06
N GLY A 110 27.96 -13.24 -13.19
CA GLY A 110 26.92 -13.47 -14.19
C GLY A 110 25.61 -12.72 -13.93
N LYS A 111 24.53 -13.17 -14.57
CA LYS A 111 23.24 -12.44 -14.60
C LYS A 111 22.59 -12.31 -13.22
N VAL A 112 22.69 -13.36 -12.38
CA VAL A 112 22.11 -13.39 -11.04
C VAL A 112 22.75 -12.33 -10.12
N GLY A 113 24.08 -12.20 -10.15
CA GLY A 113 24.77 -11.19 -9.35
C GLY A 113 24.49 -9.77 -9.80
N ARG A 114 24.36 -9.54 -11.12
CA ARG A 114 23.95 -8.22 -11.65
C ARG A 114 22.55 -7.84 -11.20
N SER A 115 21.57 -8.72 -11.34
CA SER A 115 20.21 -8.47 -10.86
C SER A 115 20.15 -8.28 -9.34
N ALA A 116 20.93 -9.02 -8.56
CA ALA A 116 21.01 -8.83 -7.11
C ALA A 116 21.60 -7.46 -6.73
N ARG A 117 22.60 -6.96 -7.47
CA ARG A 117 23.19 -5.63 -7.25
C ARG A 117 22.22 -4.51 -7.58
N GLU A 118 21.53 -4.60 -8.73
CA GLU A 118 20.51 -3.62 -9.13
C GLU A 118 19.38 -3.55 -8.08
N LEU A 119 18.89 -4.69 -7.62
CA LEU A 119 17.88 -4.75 -6.57
C LEU A 119 18.38 -4.22 -5.22
N SER A 120 19.63 -4.50 -4.84
CA SER A 120 20.22 -3.97 -3.60
C SER A 120 20.41 -2.46 -3.64
N LEU A 121 20.77 -1.89 -4.80
CA LEU A 121 20.86 -0.43 -4.99
C LEU A 121 19.50 0.26 -4.92
N LEU A 122 18.46 -0.32 -5.53
CA LEU A 122 17.09 0.17 -5.43
C LEU A 122 16.57 0.13 -3.98
N LEU A 123 16.83 -0.96 -3.27
CA LEU A 123 16.46 -1.08 -1.85
C LEU A 123 17.20 -0.06 -0.98
N HIS A 124 18.49 0.15 -1.22
CA HIS A 124 19.28 1.16 -0.51
C HIS A 124 18.73 2.58 -0.71
N ASP A 125 18.25 2.93 -1.91
CA ASP A 125 17.62 4.22 -2.18
C ASP A 125 16.29 4.37 -1.42
N ILE A 126 15.46 3.32 -1.41
CA ILE A 126 14.21 3.25 -0.64
C ILE A 126 14.45 3.39 0.86
N PHE A 127 15.53 2.82 1.40
CA PHE A 127 15.88 2.93 2.83
C PHE A 127 16.48 4.29 3.22
N LYS A 128 16.99 5.05 2.26
CA LYS A 128 17.69 6.32 2.51
C LYS A 128 16.80 7.55 2.35
N THR A 129 15.61 7.44 1.74
CA THR A 129 14.67 8.56 1.69
C THR A 129 14.23 8.92 3.12
N PRO A 130 14.64 10.06 3.69
CA PRO A 130 13.98 10.54 4.89
C PRO A 130 12.53 10.79 4.48
N SER A 131 11.60 10.19 5.21
CA SER A 131 10.18 10.50 5.12
C SER A 131 9.99 11.99 5.42
N SER A 132 10.07 12.81 4.38
CA SER A 132 9.68 14.20 4.37
C SER A 132 8.25 14.28 3.88
N VAL A 133 7.32 13.86 4.75
CA VAL A 133 5.98 14.43 4.95
C VAL A 133 5.59 14.14 6.39
#